data_AF-A0A836SEG4-F1
#
_entry.id   AF-A0A836SEG4-F1
#
_cell.length_a   1.000
_cell.length_b   1.000
_cell.length_c   1.000
_cell.angle_alpha   90.00
_cell.angle_beta   90.00
_cell.angle_gamma   90.00
#
_symmetry.space_group_name_H-M   'P 1'
#
loop_
_entity.id
_entity.type
_entity.pdbx_description
1 polymer ?
#
loop_
_entity_poly.entity_id
_entity_poly.type
_entity_poly.pdbx_seq_one_letter_code
_entity_poly.pdbx_strand_id
1 'polypeptide(L)'
;MMNQRGFTLLEAIVALVLIATTGMALLSWINTNLITLSRVQQAQQRNEAIRSALTFMETVNPLERGQGEETVGIYQFRWQAQAVELPKDGVSTLGDMSLFQVGLYETEVEVSLEDSLLSRFTLRQVGFEQVHQFDLGF
;
A
#
# COMPACT_ATOMS: atom_id res chain seq x y z
N MET A 1 -43.83 -44.68 39.55
CA MET A 1 -44.77 -43.68 38.98
C MET A 1 -43.97 -42.72 38.12
N MET A 2 -44.19 -42.75 36.80
CA MET A 2 -43.41 -41.98 35.83
C MET A 2 -44.04 -40.60 35.68
N ASN A 3 -43.37 -39.56 36.18
CA ASN A 3 -43.89 -38.19 36.16
C ASN A 3 -43.64 -37.57 34.77
N GLN A 4 -44.55 -37.81 33.83
CA GLN A 4 -44.52 -37.12 32.53
C GLN A 4 -45.01 -35.68 32.73
N ARG A 5 -44.06 -34.76 32.96
CA ARG A 5 -44.33 -33.32 32.90
C ARG A 5 -44.47 -32.94 31.42
N GLY A 6 -45.70 -32.70 30.99
CA GLY A 6 -45.99 -32.26 29.61
C GLY A 6 -45.30 -30.93 29.32
N PHE A 7 -44.58 -30.87 28.19
CA PHE A 7 -43.99 -29.65 27.64
C PHE A 7 -45.08 -28.59 27.52
N THR A 8 -45.03 -27.56 28.36
CA THR A 8 -46.14 -26.60 28.43
C THR A 8 -46.09 -25.64 27.23
N LEU A 9 -47.25 -25.11 26.82
CA LEU A 9 -47.33 -24.13 25.71
C LEU A 9 -46.40 -22.93 25.94
N LEU A 10 -46.26 -22.50 27.20
CA LEU A 10 -45.37 -21.41 27.60
C LEU A 10 -43.90 -21.77 27.36
N GLU A 11 -43.50 -22.99 27.69
CA GLU A 11 -42.13 -23.49 27.54
C GLU A 11 -41.73 -23.60 26.06
N ALA A 12 -42.68 -23.98 25.20
CA ALA A 12 -42.50 -23.96 23.75
C ALA A 12 -42.24 -22.55 23.21
N ILE A 13 -43.01 -21.57 23.67
CA ILE A 13 -42.84 -20.16 23.27
C ILE A 13 -41.49 -19.62 23.77
N VAL A 14 -41.13 -19.92 25.02
CA VAL A 14 -39.83 -19.49 25.59
C VAL A 14 -38.67 -20.11 24.81
N ALA A 15 -38.72 -21.40 24.50
CA ALA A 15 -37.70 -22.07 23.70
C ALA A 15 -37.57 -21.44 22.31
N LEU A 16 -38.69 -21.13 21.65
CA LEU A 16 -38.70 -20.52 20.33
C LEU A 16 -38.11 -19.11 20.35
N VAL A 17 -38.43 -18.32 21.39
CA VAL A 17 -37.83 -17.00 21.61
C VAL A 17 -36.33 -17.10 21.86
N LEU A 18 -35.88 -18.04 22.71
CA LEU A 18 -34.45 -18.24 22.98
C LEU A 18 -33.69 -18.65 21.73
N ILE A 19 -34.26 -19.55 20.92
CA ILE A 19 -33.66 -19.98 19.65
C ILE A 19 -33.60 -18.78 18.69
N ALA A 20 -34.67 -18.01 18.57
CA ALA A 20 -34.73 -16.86 17.68
C ALA A 20 -33.70 -15.79 18.09
N THR A 21 -33.61 -15.43 19.37
CA THR A 21 -32.66 -14.42 19.86
C THR A 21 -31.22 -14.88 19.72
N THR A 22 -30.94 -16.14 20.04
CA THR A 22 -29.60 -16.73 19.85
C THR A 22 -29.23 -16.78 18.38
N GLY A 23 -30.15 -17.18 17.50
CA GLY A 23 -29.94 -17.20 16.06
C GLY A 23 -29.65 -15.81 15.50
N MET A 24 -30.41 -14.80 15.94
CA MET A 24 -30.16 -13.40 15.56
C MET A 24 -28.79 -12.91 16.03
N ALA A 25 -28.39 -13.23 17.27
CA ALA A 25 -27.08 -12.87 17.80
C ALA A 25 -25.94 -13.51 17.01
N LEU A 26 -26.05 -14.81 16.67
CA LEU A 26 -25.07 -15.52 15.86
C LEU A 26 -24.97 -14.95 14.45
N LEU A 27 -26.10 -14.66 13.80
CA LEU A 27 -26.10 -14.07 12.46
C LEU A 27 -25.47 -12.68 12.45
N SER A 28 -25.77 -11.85 13.45
CA SER A 28 -25.15 -10.53 13.63
C SER A 28 -23.64 -10.64 13.82
N TRP A 29 -23.19 -11.61 14.61
CA TRP A 29 -21.77 -11.89 14.80
C TRP A 29 -21.08 -12.34 13.50
N ILE A 30 -21.69 -13.24 12.72
CA ILE A 30 -21.17 -13.66 11.42
C ILE A 30 -21.01 -12.46 10.48
N ASN A 31 -22.03 -11.62 10.36
CA ASN A 31 -21.99 -10.43 9.51
C ASN A 31 -20.86 -9.48 9.93
N THR A 32 -20.67 -9.29 11.23
CA THR A 32 -19.57 -8.45 11.76
C THR A 32 -18.20 -9.01 11.39
N ASN A 33 -18.01 -10.32 11.46
CA ASN A 33 -16.76 -10.96 11.06
C ASN A 33 -16.50 -10.82 9.55
N LEU A 34 -17.52 -10.99 8.71
CA LEU A 34 -17.39 -10.84 7.26
C LEU A 34 -16.99 -9.40 6.86
N ILE A 35 -17.60 -8.40 7.49
CA ILE A 35 -17.24 -6.98 7.27
C ILE A 35 -15.79 -6.74 7.72
N THR A 36 -15.40 -7.29 8.86
CA THR A 36 -14.04 -7.15 9.39
C THR A 36 -13.02 -7.80 8.45
N LEU A 37 -13.30 -9.01 7.96
CA LEU A 37 -12.45 -9.72 7.01
C LEU A 37 -12.28 -8.93 5.71
N SER A 38 -13.36 -8.37 5.17
CA SER A 38 -13.33 -7.53 3.98
C SER A 38 -12.43 -6.30 4.16
N ARG A 39 -12.52 -5.62 5.33
CA ARG A 39 -11.64 -4.49 5.66
C ARG A 39 -10.17 -4.91 5.76
N VAL A 40 -9.89 -6.06 6.37
CA VAL A 40 -8.53 -6.60 6.47
C VAL A 40 -7.97 -6.90 5.07
N GLN A 41 -8.76 -7.52 4.19
CA GLN A 41 -8.36 -7.80 2.81
C GLN A 41 -8.02 -6.51 2.04
N GLN A 42 -8.86 -5.47 2.16
CA GLN A 42 -8.60 -4.17 1.53
C GLN A 42 -7.30 -3.52 2.06
N ALA A 43 -7.06 -3.60 3.37
CA ALA A 43 -5.82 -3.09 3.97
C ALA A 43 -4.59 -3.86 3.49
N GLN A 44 -4.68 -5.20 3.38
CA GLN A 44 -3.61 -6.04 2.84
C GLN A 44 -3.30 -5.68 1.39
N GLN A 45 -4.32 -5.59 0.53
CA GLN A 45 -4.14 -5.22 -0.88
C GLN A 45 -3.48 -3.85 -1.03
N ARG A 46 -3.90 -2.86 -0.24
CA ARG A 46 -3.28 -1.53 -0.24
C ARG A 46 -1.80 -1.60 0.19
N ASN A 47 -1.47 -2.37 1.21
CA ASN A 47 -0.10 -2.53 1.69
C ASN A 47 0.81 -3.22 0.66
N GLU A 48 0.30 -4.24 -0.02
CA GLU A 48 1.01 -4.91 -1.11
C GLU A 48 1.26 -3.94 -2.27
N ALA A 49 0.25 -3.18 -2.69
CA ALA A 49 0.36 -2.18 -3.73
C ALA A 49 1.43 -1.11 -3.42
N ILE A 50 1.46 -0.60 -2.18
CA ILE A 50 2.48 0.36 -1.73
C ILE A 50 3.88 -0.26 -1.77
N ARG A 51 4.04 -1.52 -1.32
CA ARG A 51 5.33 -2.21 -1.34
C ARG A 51 5.82 -2.41 -2.77
N SER A 52 4.95 -2.86 -3.67
CA SER A 52 5.29 -3.01 -5.10
C SER A 52 5.69 -1.68 -5.73
N ALA A 53 4.96 -0.61 -5.43
CA ALA A 53 5.29 0.73 -5.92
C ALA A 53 6.63 1.22 -5.38
N LEU A 54 6.93 1.01 -4.10
CA LEU A 54 8.23 1.39 -3.51
C LEU A 54 9.38 0.65 -4.20
N THR A 55 9.27 -0.68 -4.37
CA THR A 55 10.27 -1.48 -5.08
C THR A 55 10.45 -1.05 -6.54
N PHE A 56 9.37 -0.68 -7.22
CA PHE A 56 9.47 -0.14 -8.58
C PHE A 56 10.18 1.22 -8.59
N MET A 57 9.80 2.13 -7.69
CA MET A 57 10.38 3.47 -7.62
C MET A 57 11.87 3.46 -7.24
N GLU A 58 12.38 2.43 -6.55
CA GLU A 58 13.82 2.22 -6.34
C GLU A 58 14.61 2.10 -7.65
N THR A 59 13.95 1.73 -8.76
CA THR A 59 14.57 1.63 -10.10
C THR A 59 14.42 2.92 -10.92
N VAL A 60 13.70 3.91 -10.42
CA VAL A 60 13.43 5.17 -11.10
C VAL A 60 14.40 6.23 -10.56
N ASN A 61 15.30 6.69 -11.42
CA ASN A 61 16.11 7.87 -11.16
C ASN A 61 15.24 9.13 -11.40
N PRO A 62 14.87 9.91 -10.37
CA PRO A 62 13.97 11.06 -10.52
C PRO A 62 14.60 12.22 -11.30
N LEU A 63 15.93 12.24 -11.45
CA LEU A 63 16.63 13.25 -12.24
C LEU A 63 16.45 12.99 -13.74
N GLU A 64 16.49 11.72 -14.16
CA GLU A 64 16.30 11.31 -15.56
C GLU A 64 14.81 11.13 -15.92
N ARG A 65 14.05 10.49 -15.02
CA ARG A 65 12.63 10.11 -15.21
C ARG A 65 11.76 10.76 -14.13
N GLY A 66 11.72 12.09 -14.15
CA GLY A 66 11.00 12.89 -13.16
C GLY A 66 9.47 12.77 -13.21
N GLN A 67 8.89 12.22 -14.27
CA GLN A 67 7.45 11.90 -14.31
C GLN A 67 7.23 10.70 -15.22
N GLY A 68 6.16 9.96 -14.98
CA GLY A 68 5.84 8.82 -15.84
C GLY A 68 4.64 8.04 -15.38
N GLU A 69 4.33 7.05 -16.19
CA GLU A 69 3.30 6.06 -15.94
C GLU A 69 3.81 4.70 -16.41
N GLU A 70 3.70 3.69 -15.56
CA GLU A 70 4.18 2.34 -15.87
C GLU A 70 3.26 1.29 -15.25
N THR A 71 3.01 0.21 -15.99
CA THR A 71 2.20 -0.91 -15.53
C THR A 71 3.12 -2.06 -15.15
N VAL A 72 3.06 -2.48 -13.88
CA VAL A 72 3.85 -3.60 -13.35
C VAL A 72 2.90 -4.65 -12.78
N GLY A 73 2.81 -5.78 -13.48
CA GLY A 73 1.85 -6.83 -13.15
C GLY A 73 0.42 -6.31 -13.33
N ILE A 74 -0.33 -6.25 -12.22
CA ILE A 74 -1.72 -5.75 -12.21
C ILE A 74 -1.82 -4.28 -11.78
N TYR A 75 -0.73 -3.68 -11.30
CA TYR A 75 -0.73 -2.31 -10.80
C TYR A 75 -0.29 -1.33 -11.86
N GLN A 76 -0.93 -0.18 -11.90
CA GLN A 76 -0.52 0.97 -12.69
C GLN A 76 0.00 2.04 -11.75
N PHE A 77 1.24 2.44 -11.98
CA PHE A 77 1.94 3.46 -11.21
C PHE A 77 1.99 4.73 -12.03
N ARG A 78 1.67 5.86 -11.39
CA ARG A 78 1.92 7.18 -11.94
C ARG A 78 2.72 7.98 -10.94
N TRP A 79 3.76 8.65 -11.41
CA TRP A 79 4.61 9.44 -10.51
C TRP A 79 4.97 10.81 -11.08
N GLN A 80 5.23 11.72 -10.17
CA GLN A 80 5.74 13.05 -10.46
C GLN A 80 6.70 13.49 -9.37
N ALA A 81 7.95 13.77 -9.76
CA ALA A 81 9.05 14.18 -8.91
C ALA A 81 9.24 15.70 -8.99
N GLN A 82 9.42 16.31 -7.83
CA GLN A 82 9.77 17.71 -7.69
C GLN A 82 11.12 17.82 -6.97
N ALA A 83 12.03 18.62 -7.53
CA ALA A 83 13.33 18.87 -6.92
C ALA A 83 13.13 19.66 -5.61
N VAL A 84 13.54 19.04 -4.49
CA VAL A 84 13.66 19.69 -3.18
C VAL A 84 15.02 20.39 -3.08
N GLU A 85 16.06 19.74 -3.61
CA GLU A 85 17.38 20.31 -3.75
C GLU A 85 17.89 20.04 -5.17
N LEU A 86 18.28 21.11 -5.86
CA LEU A 86 18.82 21.03 -7.23
C LEU A 86 20.11 20.21 -7.23
N PRO A 87 20.41 19.50 -8.34
CA PRO A 87 21.64 18.74 -8.46
C PRO A 87 22.88 19.60 -8.20
N LYS A 88 23.76 19.10 -7.33
CA LYS A 88 25.06 19.71 -7.02
C LYS A 88 26.16 18.70 -7.27
N ASP A 89 27.35 19.19 -7.60
CA ASP A 89 28.52 18.34 -7.73
C ASP A 89 28.78 17.61 -6.42
N GLY A 90 28.84 16.28 -6.50
CA GLY A 90 29.27 15.50 -5.36
C GLY A 90 30.72 15.85 -5.00
N VAL A 91 31.08 15.70 -3.74
CA VAL A 91 32.48 15.79 -3.30
C VAL A 91 32.87 14.41 -2.80
N SER A 92 34.00 13.88 -3.28
CA SER A 92 34.55 12.61 -2.82
C SER A 92 34.99 12.72 -1.36
N THR A 93 35.15 11.59 -0.66
CA THR A 93 35.64 11.54 0.72
C THR A 93 37.03 12.17 0.90
N LEU A 94 37.79 12.34 -0.19
CA LEU A 94 39.11 12.96 -0.22
C LEU A 94 39.08 14.46 -0.56
N GLY A 95 37.89 15.04 -0.83
CA GLY A 95 37.71 16.45 -1.18
C GLY A 95 37.73 16.76 -2.67
N ASP A 96 37.96 15.76 -3.53
CA ASP A 96 37.95 15.92 -4.98
C ASP A 96 36.53 15.99 -5.55
N MET A 97 36.36 16.67 -6.68
CA MET A 97 35.06 16.75 -7.36
C MET A 97 34.61 15.37 -7.86
N SER A 98 33.38 14.98 -7.54
CA SER A 98 32.78 13.71 -7.94
C SER A 98 32.50 13.68 -9.44
N LEU A 99 32.46 12.47 -9.99
CA LEU A 99 31.98 12.24 -11.35
C LEU A 99 30.46 12.46 -11.49
N PHE A 100 29.76 12.53 -10.36
CA PHE A 100 28.30 12.58 -10.29
C PHE A 100 27.80 13.89 -9.69
N GLN A 101 26.72 14.41 -10.27
CA GLN A 101 25.83 15.35 -9.62
C GLN A 101 24.71 14.60 -8.93
N VAL A 102 24.32 15.08 -7.75
CA VAL A 102 23.24 14.49 -6.94
C VAL A 102 22.24 15.56 -6.54
N GLY A 103 20.96 15.24 -6.67
CA GLY A 103 19.84 16.09 -6.25
C GLY A 103 18.86 15.33 -5.37
N LEU A 104 18.11 16.04 -4.54
CA LEU A 104 17.06 15.47 -3.70
C LEU A 104 15.70 15.79 -4.29
N TYR A 105 14.87 14.78 -4.45
CA TYR A 105 13.54 14.89 -5.04
C TYR A 105 12.49 14.36 -4.08
N GLU A 106 11.33 15.01 -4.09
CA GLU A 106 10.12 14.52 -3.47
C GLU A 106 9.19 14.06 -4.59
N THR A 107 8.83 12.78 -4.57
CA THR A 107 8.05 12.14 -5.62
C THR A 107 6.69 11.75 -5.08
N GLU A 108 5.63 12.29 -5.69
CA GLU A 108 4.27 11.82 -5.48
C GLU A 108 4.02 10.61 -6.36
N VAL A 109 3.49 9.54 -5.77
CA VAL A 109 3.20 8.27 -6.44
C VAL A 109 1.74 7.91 -6.21
N GLU A 110 1.05 7.63 -7.32
CA GLU A 110 -0.29 7.07 -7.35
C GLU A 110 -0.21 5.62 -7.82
N VAL A 111 -0.93 4.75 -7.10
CA VAL A 111 -1.03 3.33 -7.44
C VAL A 111 -2.49 3.01 -7.66
N SER A 112 -2.83 2.60 -8.89
CA SER A 112 -4.14 2.11 -9.25
C SER A 112 -4.11 0.61 -9.59
N LEU A 113 -5.26 -0.02 -9.40
CA LEU A 113 -5.57 -1.33 -9.96
C LEU A 113 -6.78 -1.12 -10.86
N GLU A 114 -6.61 -1.42 -12.14
CA GLU A 114 -7.55 -0.99 -13.19
C GLU A 114 -7.75 0.54 -13.07
N ASP A 115 -8.99 1.02 -12.92
CA ASP A 115 -9.31 2.44 -12.77
C ASP A 115 -9.51 2.89 -11.31
N SER A 116 -9.28 1.99 -10.34
CA SER A 116 -9.45 2.29 -8.91
C SER A 116 -8.13 2.70 -8.27
N LEU A 117 -8.05 3.94 -7.78
CA LEU A 117 -6.92 4.40 -6.98
C LEU A 117 -6.85 3.63 -5.65
N LEU A 118 -5.81 2.83 -5.46
CA LEU A 118 -5.57 2.07 -4.22
C LEU A 118 -4.84 2.90 -3.18
N SER A 119 -3.85 3.69 -3.60
CA SER A 119 -3.11 4.57 -2.71
C SER A 119 -2.43 5.71 -3.44
N ARG A 120 -2.21 6.80 -2.72
CA ARG A 120 -1.40 7.95 -3.08
C ARG A 120 -0.47 8.24 -1.92
N PHE A 121 0.82 8.42 -2.18
CA PHE A 121 1.81 8.72 -1.16
C PHE A 121 2.99 9.50 -1.75
N THR A 122 3.78 10.12 -0.88
CA THR A 122 5.02 10.78 -1.25
C THR A 122 6.22 10.00 -0.73
N LEU A 123 7.32 10.05 -1.46
CA LEU A 123 8.59 9.48 -1.02
C LEU A 123 9.76 10.39 -1.44
N ARG A 124 10.88 10.31 -0.71
CA ARG A 124 12.10 11.07 -1.05
C ARG A 124 13.10 10.17 -1.76
N GLN A 125 13.61 10.67 -2.88
CA GLN A 125 14.55 9.96 -3.73
C GLN A 125 15.77 10.82 -4.02
N VAL A 126 16.93 10.18 -4.12
CA VAL A 126 18.13 10.82 -4.65
C VAL A 126 18.15 10.59 -6.15
N GLY A 127 18.23 11.67 -6.92
CA GLY A 127 18.52 11.61 -8.35
C GLY A 127 20.01 11.84 -8.59
N PHE A 128 20.57 11.17 -9.58
CA PHE A 128 21.99 11.28 -9.89
C PHE A 128 22.23 11.33 -11.41
N GLU A 129 23.28 12.02 -11.83
CA GLU A 129 23.74 12.02 -13.22
C GLU A 129 25.26 12.02 -13.24
N GLN A 130 25.86 11.25 -14.15
CA GLN A 130 27.31 11.28 -14.36
C GLN A 130 27.65 12.43 -15.31
N VAL A 131 28.27 13.49 -14.78
CA VAL A 131 28.61 14.71 -15.54
C VAL A 131 30.08 14.79 -15.93
N HIS A 132 30.95 13.96 -15.33
CA HIS A 132 32.37 13.89 -15.67
C HIS A 132 32.78 12.48 -16.11
N GLN A 133 33.59 12.40 -17.17
CA GLN A 133 34.22 11.17 -17.65
C GLN A 133 35.70 11.18 -17.24
N PHE A 134 36.19 10.06 -16.71
CA PHE A 134 37.61 9.90 -16.41
C PHE A 134 38.38 9.81 -17.73
N ASP A 135 39.17 10.83 -18.07
CA ASP A 135 40.18 10.73 -19.12
C ASP A 135 41.44 10.11 -18.52
N LEU A 136 41.51 8.78 -18.57
CA LEU A 136 42.76 8.07 -18.30
C LEU A 136 43.60 8.12 -19.56
N GLY A 137 44.33 9.21 -19.74
CA GLY A 137 45.35 9.33 -20.77
C GLY A 137 46.45 8.29 -20.55
N PHE A 138 46.34 7.16 -21.25
CA PHE A 138 47.41 6.20 -21.47
C PHE A 138 47.73 6.11 -22.95
#